data_AF-A0AAW5VHZ6-F1
#
_entry.id   AF-A0AAW5VHZ6-F1
#
_cell.length_a   1.000
_cell.length_b   1.000
_cell.length_c   1.000
_cell.angle_alpha   90.00
_cell.angle_beta   90.00
_cell.angle_gamma   90.00
#
_symmetry.space_group_name_H-M   'P 1'
#
loop_
_entity.id
_entity.type
_entity.pdbx_description
1 polymer ?
#
loop_
_entity_poly.entity_id
_entity_poly.type
_entity_poly.pdbx_seq_one_letter_code
_entity_poly.pdbx_strand_id
1 'polypeptide(L)'
;MKKILLKYRHGFLLIFPLLLVIFSYREADTRFSHDLSRFFEKADHSKEEAVLFTYLTEAEKTNFSVRRRKELSRAVVRFSQKLQFPDGTLLGGNPPNPSLFLLAWAKTRSEFRTNHFEGYGIFTLPEIFVREFEMASGTRINRDYDIQNDSIQLKMVILKLKEYISEGKSVKDAYQKLYGKSITPNEWETLESNYKKIYEFVTSESKP
;
A
#
# COMPACT_ATOMS: atom_id res chain seq x y z
N MET A 1 -40.94 -49.33 -11.34
CA MET A 1 -39.77 -48.72 -10.66
C MET A 1 -38.50 -48.95 -11.48
N LYS A 2 -37.53 -48.02 -11.47
CA LYS A 2 -36.17 -48.08 -12.08
C LYS A 2 -35.92 -47.58 -13.54
N LYS A 3 -36.71 -46.68 -14.14
CA LYS A 3 -36.30 -46.03 -15.42
C LYS A 3 -36.33 -44.50 -15.47
N ILE A 4 -37.08 -43.83 -14.60
CA ILE A 4 -37.10 -42.36 -14.57
C ILE A 4 -35.86 -41.78 -13.85
N LEU A 5 -35.26 -42.55 -12.93
CA LEU A 5 -34.08 -42.11 -12.17
C LEU A 5 -32.79 -42.05 -13.02
N LEU A 6 -32.72 -42.70 -14.18
CA LEU A 6 -31.52 -42.70 -15.03
C LEU A 6 -31.42 -41.48 -15.96
N LYS A 7 -32.55 -40.83 -16.30
CA LYS A 7 -32.55 -39.66 -17.21
C LYS A 7 -31.99 -38.40 -16.55
N TYR A 8 -32.02 -38.32 -15.22
CA TYR A 8 -31.46 -37.21 -14.45
C TYR A 8 -30.00 -37.42 -14.03
N ARG A 9 -29.43 -38.62 -14.23
CA ARG A 9 -28.06 -38.92 -13.81
C ARG A 9 -26.99 -38.17 -14.61
N HIS A 10 -27.27 -37.82 -15.86
CA HIS A 10 -26.31 -37.14 -16.74
C HIS A 10 -26.59 -35.64 -16.89
N GLY A 11 -27.85 -35.21 -16.75
CA GLY A 11 -28.20 -33.78 -16.72
C GLY A 11 -27.63 -33.08 -15.48
N PHE A 12 -27.73 -33.72 -14.30
CA PHE A 12 -27.15 -33.17 -13.07
C PHE A 12 -25.61 -33.07 -13.12
N LEU A 13 -24.97 -33.99 -13.85
CA LEU A 13 -23.51 -34.02 -14.02
C LEU A 13 -22.96 -32.86 -14.86
N LEU A 14 -23.80 -32.21 -15.68
CA LEU A 14 -23.46 -30.99 -16.42
C LEU A 14 -23.97 -29.73 -15.70
N ILE A 15 -25.13 -29.81 -15.06
CA ILE A 15 -25.70 -28.71 -14.29
C ILE A 15 -24.84 -28.40 -13.06
N PHE A 16 -24.25 -29.39 -12.39
CA PHE A 16 -23.43 -29.18 -11.21
C PHE A 16 -22.11 -28.42 -11.47
N PRO A 17 -21.30 -28.75 -12.51
CA PRO A 17 -20.17 -27.91 -12.89
C PRO A 17 -20.59 -26.54 -13.42
N LEU A 18 -21.70 -26.44 -14.16
CA LEU A 18 -22.17 -25.15 -14.66
C LEU A 18 -22.68 -24.25 -13.52
N LEU A 19 -23.39 -24.82 -12.54
CA LEU A 19 -23.79 -24.14 -11.30
C LEU A 19 -22.57 -23.82 -10.47
N LEU A 20 -21.54 -24.66 -10.39
CA LEU A 20 -20.27 -24.30 -9.73
C LEU A 20 -19.57 -23.14 -10.43
N VAL A 21 -19.58 -23.07 -11.76
CA VAL A 21 -19.05 -21.92 -12.51
C VAL A 21 -19.91 -20.68 -12.25
N ILE A 22 -21.23 -20.78 -12.29
CA ILE A 22 -22.15 -19.65 -12.03
C ILE A 22 -22.10 -19.21 -10.56
N PHE A 23 -22.02 -20.13 -9.60
CA PHE A 23 -21.84 -19.84 -8.17
C PHE A 23 -20.42 -19.36 -7.88
N SER A 24 -19.38 -19.80 -8.58
CA SER A 24 -18.04 -19.22 -8.45
C SER A 24 -17.99 -17.81 -9.04
N TYR A 25 -18.75 -17.54 -10.10
CA TYR A 25 -18.88 -16.21 -10.70
C TYR A 25 -19.78 -15.31 -9.85
N ARG A 26 -20.85 -15.85 -9.25
CA ARG A 26 -21.72 -15.15 -8.28
C ARG A 26 -21.10 -15.02 -6.89
N GLU A 27 -20.26 -15.91 -6.41
CA GLU A 27 -19.50 -15.75 -5.16
C GLU A 27 -18.26 -14.88 -5.38
N ALA A 28 -17.75 -14.80 -6.61
CA ALA A 28 -16.79 -13.77 -7.00
C ALA A 28 -17.42 -12.36 -6.98
N ASP A 29 -18.71 -12.22 -7.32
CA ASP A 29 -19.41 -10.92 -7.32
C ASP A 29 -20.34 -10.64 -6.12
N THR A 30 -20.74 -11.64 -5.35
CA THR A 30 -21.73 -11.49 -4.27
C THR A 30 -21.45 -12.44 -3.11
N ARG A 31 -20.37 -12.18 -2.35
CA ARG A 31 -20.23 -12.51 -0.91
C ARG A 31 -18.88 -12.14 -0.28
N PHE A 32 -18.22 -11.08 -0.76
CA PHE A 32 -17.05 -10.52 -0.07
C PHE A 32 -17.28 -9.14 0.56
N SER A 33 -18.53 -8.73 0.74
CA SER A 33 -18.92 -7.43 1.29
C SER A 33 -19.62 -7.50 2.66
N HIS A 34 -19.61 -8.66 3.31
CA HIS A 34 -20.17 -8.80 4.66
C HIS A 34 -19.19 -9.48 5.61
N ASP A 35 -17.94 -8.97 5.64
CA ASP A 35 -17.21 -8.83 6.90
C ASP A 35 -16.02 -7.85 6.75
N LEU A 36 -16.27 -6.59 7.11
CA LEU A 36 -15.25 -5.56 7.40
C LEU A 36 -14.61 -5.78 8.79
N SER A 37 -14.70 -6.99 9.37
CA SER A 37 -14.77 -7.13 10.83
C SER A 37 -13.46 -6.94 11.61
N ARG A 38 -12.35 -6.59 10.96
CA ARG A 38 -11.22 -5.82 11.54
C ARG A 38 -10.13 -5.51 10.47
N PHE A 39 -10.40 -4.57 9.54
CA PHE A 39 -9.40 -3.86 8.71
C PHE A 39 -8.26 -4.68 8.03
N PHE A 40 -8.61 -5.67 7.19
CA PHE A 40 -7.69 -6.66 6.57
C PHE A 40 -7.31 -7.80 7.52
N GLU A 41 -8.07 -8.88 7.46
CA GLU A 41 -7.55 -10.18 7.86
C GLU A 41 -6.27 -10.46 7.08
N LYS A 42 -5.27 -11.02 7.77
CA LYS A 42 -3.87 -11.23 7.36
C LYS A 42 -3.61 -11.96 6.01
N ALA A 43 -4.60 -12.18 5.16
CA ALA A 43 -4.50 -13.02 3.97
C ALA A 43 -4.88 -12.36 2.63
N ASP A 44 -5.64 -11.25 2.57
CA ASP A 44 -6.14 -10.71 1.29
C ASP A 44 -5.36 -9.50 0.76
N HIS A 45 -4.05 -9.67 0.59
CA HIS A 45 -3.17 -8.65 -0.01
C HIS A 45 -3.64 -8.19 -1.40
N SER A 46 -4.31 -9.06 -2.14
CA SER A 46 -4.89 -8.75 -3.45
C SER A 46 -5.95 -7.65 -3.40
N LYS A 47 -6.76 -7.61 -2.34
CA LYS A 47 -7.82 -6.60 -2.17
C LYS A 47 -7.24 -5.26 -1.77
N GLU A 48 -6.30 -5.26 -0.84
CA GLU A 48 -5.60 -4.04 -0.45
C GLU A 48 -4.86 -3.43 -1.64
N GLU A 49 -4.16 -4.25 -2.43
CA GLU A 49 -3.53 -3.84 -3.69
C GLU A 49 -4.53 -3.21 -4.66
N ALA A 50 -5.71 -3.82 -4.82
CA ALA A 50 -6.75 -3.32 -5.71
C ALA A 50 -7.26 -1.95 -5.25
N VAL A 51 -7.52 -1.78 -3.94
CA VAL A 51 -7.99 -0.50 -3.39
C VAL A 51 -6.96 0.62 -3.59
N LEU A 52 -5.68 0.36 -3.34
CA LEU A 52 -4.62 1.35 -3.58
C LEU A 52 -4.48 1.67 -5.07
N PHE A 53 -4.61 0.66 -5.93
CA PHE A 53 -4.58 0.85 -7.37
C PHE A 53 -5.74 1.73 -7.86
N THR A 54 -6.96 1.50 -7.35
CA THR A 54 -8.14 2.31 -7.64
C THR A 54 -7.93 3.74 -7.17
N TYR A 55 -7.44 3.95 -5.94
CA TYR A 55 -7.12 5.30 -5.43
C TYR A 55 -6.17 6.06 -6.37
N LEU A 56 -5.07 5.41 -6.78
CA LEU A 56 -4.07 6.01 -7.67
C LEU A 56 -4.58 6.29 -9.09
N THR A 57 -5.66 5.60 -9.50
CA THR A 57 -6.25 5.73 -10.84
C THR A 57 -7.38 6.75 -10.87
N GLU A 58 -8.26 6.74 -9.88
CA GLU A 58 -9.51 7.51 -9.89
C GLU A 58 -9.44 8.80 -9.08
N ALA A 59 -8.83 8.76 -7.88
CA ALA A 59 -8.78 9.90 -6.98
C ALA A 59 -7.57 10.80 -7.26
N GLU A 60 -6.40 10.20 -7.42
CA GLU A 60 -5.13 10.91 -7.32
C GLU A 60 -4.62 11.51 -8.65
N LYS A 61 -5.34 11.28 -9.77
CA LYS A 61 -5.02 11.79 -11.12
C LYS A 61 -3.51 11.76 -11.46
N THR A 62 -2.84 10.66 -11.14
CA THR A 62 -1.40 10.51 -11.34
C THR A 62 -1.03 10.38 -12.82
N ASN A 63 0.13 10.92 -13.22
CA ASN A 63 0.71 10.71 -14.56
C ASN A 63 1.43 9.35 -14.69
N PHE A 64 1.32 8.48 -13.69
CA PHE A 64 1.93 7.15 -13.75
C PHE A 64 1.30 6.29 -14.83
N SER A 65 2.08 5.36 -15.38
CA SER A 65 1.53 4.30 -16.22
C SER A 65 0.70 3.34 -15.36
N VAL A 66 -0.23 2.60 -16.00
CA VAL A 66 -1.00 1.53 -15.33
C VAL A 66 -0.07 0.53 -14.65
N ARG A 67 1.01 0.14 -15.35
CA ARG A 67 2.03 -0.76 -14.81
C ARG A 67 2.67 -0.19 -13.55
N ARG A 68 3.08 1.08 -13.57
CA ARG A 68 3.72 1.75 -12.45
C ARG A 68 2.80 1.83 -11.23
N ARG A 69 1.52 2.18 -11.42
CA ARG A 69 0.52 2.17 -10.33
C ARG A 69 0.37 0.79 -9.69
N LYS A 70 0.32 -0.26 -10.51
CA LYS A 70 0.22 -1.64 -10.04
C LYS A 70 1.46 -2.08 -9.26
N GLU A 71 2.66 -1.77 -9.77
CA GLU A 71 3.93 -2.05 -9.10
C GLU A 71 4.04 -1.31 -7.76
N LEU A 72 3.66 -0.03 -7.71
CA LEU A 72 3.65 0.75 -6.47
C LEU A 72 2.66 0.17 -5.45
N SER A 73 1.43 -0.14 -5.87
CA SER A 73 0.40 -0.70 -4.98
C SER A 73 0.85 -2.01 -4.35
N ARG A 74 1.41 -2.91 -5.17
CA ARG A 74 2.04 -4.17 -4.72
C ARG A 74 3.17 -3.94 -3.73
N ALA A 75 4.07 -3.02 -4.06
CA ALA A 75 5.22 -2.74 -3.21
C ALA A 75 4.76 -2.18 -1.86
N VAL A 76 3.85 -1.21 -1.84
CA VAL A 76 3.29 -0.63 -0.62
C VAL A 76 2.70 -1.71 0.28
N VAL A 77 1.78 -2.54 -0.23
CA VAL A 77 1.13 -3.61 0.55
C VAL A 77 2.13 -4.64 1.05
N ARG A 78 3.09 -5.06 0.21
CA ARG A 78 4.10 -6.05 0.62
C ARG A 78 4.99 -5.54 1.75
N PHE A 79 5.39 -4.28 1.68
CA PHE A 79 6.33 -3.70 2.62
C PHE A 79 5.67 -3.17 3.89
N SER A 80 4.41 -2.73 3.81
CA SER A 80 3.61 -2.27 4.95
C SER A 80 3.45 -3.34 6.03
N GLN A 81 3.38 -4.62 5.65
CA GLN A 81 3.33 -5.77 6.57
C GLN A 81 4.50 -5.81 7.58
N LYS A 82 5.63 -5.21 7.22
CA LYS A 82 6.85 -5.19 8.05
C LYS A 82 6.89 -3.99 9.00
N LEU A 83 6.00 -3.02 8.80
CA LEU A 83 5.89 -1.80 9.58
C LEU A 83 4.82 -1.99 10.66
N GLN A 84 5.24 -1.78 11.91
CA GLN A 84 4.35 -1.75 13.06
C GLN A 84 4.49 -0.38 13.70
N PHE A 85 3.37 0.22 14.05
CA PHE A 85 3.35 1.48 14.76
C PHE A 85 3.29 1.24 16.27
N PRO A 86 3.90 2.12 17.09
CA PRO A 86 3.71 2.11 18.53
C PRO A 86 2.23 2.24 18.92
N ASP A 87 1.86 1.65 20.05
CA ASP A 87 0.49 1.73 20.58
C ASP A 87 0.06 3.19 20.81
N GLY A 88 -1.20 3.49 20.50
CA GLY A 88 -1.78 4.83 20.65
C GLY A 88 -1.36 5.84 19.58
N THR A 89 -0.54 5.45 18.60
CA THR A 89 -0.24 6.30 17.43
C THR A 89 -1.54 6.67 16.71
N LEU A 90 -1.72 7.94 16.38
CA LEU A 90 -2.78 8.44 15.52
C LEU A 90 -2.16 9.22 14.35
N LEU A 91 -2.75 9.09 13.17
CA LEU A 91 -2.32 9.81 11.96
C LEU A 91 -3.49 10.67 11.47
N GLY A 92 -3.38 11.99 11.60
CA GLY A 92 -4.47 12.91 11.25
C GLY A 92 -5.77 12.64 12.01
N GLY A 93 -5.66 12.14 13.25
CA GLY A 93 -6.79 11.77 14.11
C GLY A 93 -7.40 10.38 13.86
N ASN A 94 -6.88 9.61 12.89
CA ASN A 94 -7.38 8.28 12.56
C ASN A 94 -6.41 7.17 13.05
N PRO A 95 -6.91 5.94 13.28
CA PRO A 95 -6.07 4.78 13.53
C PRO A 95 -5.03 4.58 12.42
N PRO A 96 -3.80 4.16 12.74
CA PRO A 96 -2.72 4.12 11.78
C PRO A 96 -2.80 2.83 10.94
N ASN A 97 -2.89 2.98 9.62
CA ASN A 97 -2.77 1.90 8.65
C ASN A 97 -1.42 2.01 7.94
N PRO A 98 -0.52 1.01 8.06
CA PRO A 98 0.80 1.03 7.44
C PRO A 98 0.82 1.27 5.93
N SER A 99 -0.09 0.66 5.17
CA SER A 99 -0.14 0.81 3.71
C SER A 99 -0.57 2.21 3.32
N LEU A 100 -1.61 2.74 3.97
CA LEU A 100 -2.08 4.10 3.70
C LEU A 100 -1.04 5.15 4.12
N PHE A 101 -0.32 4.90 5.22
CA PHE A 101 0.79 5.76 5.65
C PHE A 101 1.92 5.80 4.62
N LEU A 102 2.36 4.64 4.12
CA LEU A 102 3.42 4.59 3.10
C LEU A 102 2.98 5.28 1.80
N LEU A 103 1.71 5.15 1.42
CA LEU A 103 1.17 5.84 0.26
C LEU A 103 1.06 7.35 0.48
N ALA A 104 0.59 7.79 1.65
CA ALA A 104 0.51 9.20 2.03
C ALA A 104 1.91 9.84 2.07
N TRP A 105 2.89 9.11 2.59
CA TRP A 105 4.28 9.53 2.62
C TRP A 105 4.83 9.72 1.20
N ALA A 106 4.66 8.71 0.34
CA ALA A 106 5.02 8.83 -1.07
C ALA A 106 4.34 10.04 -1.73
N LYS A 107 3.04 10.25 -1.47
CA LYS A 107 2.31 11.43 -1.97
C LYS A 107 2.92 12.74 -1.47
N THR A 108 3.22 12.86 -0.18
CA THR A 108 3.78 14.09 0.39
C THR A 108 5.14 14.43 -0.20
N ARG A 109 5.98 13.42 -0.46
CA ARG A 109 7.36 13.63 -0.89
C ARG A 109 7.53 13.84 -2.39
N SER A 110 6.71 13.19 -3.20
CA SER A 110 6.83 13.20 -4.66
C SER A 110 5.65 13.86 -5.38
N GLU A 111 4.53 14.04 -4.69
CA GLU A 111 3.23 14.24 -5.29
C GLU A 111 2.86 13.21 -6.37
N PHE A 112 3.52 12.05 -6.39
CA PHE A 112 3.46 11.05 -7.46
C PHE A 112 3.91 11.56 -8.84
N ARG A 113 4.86 12.49 -8.88
CA ARG A 113 5.55 12.90 -10.12
C ARG A 113 6.76 12.01 -10.36
N THR A 114 7.22 11.90 -11.62
CA THR A 114 8.37 11.05 -11.98
C THR A 114 9.70 11.81 -11.94
N ASN A 115 9.66 13.14 -12.01
CA ASN A 115 10.84 13.99 -12.05
C ASN A 115 10.87 14.84 -10.78
N HIS A 116 11.88 14.64 -9.94
CA HIS A 116 12.10 15.45 -8.76
C HIS A 116 13.49 16.06 -8.82
N PHE A 117 13.56 17.35 -8.52
CA PHE A 117 14.82 18.06 -8.43
C PHE A 117 15.54 17.83 -7.09
N GLU A 118 14.84 17.28 -6.09
CA GLU A 118 15.28 17.28 -4.68
C GLU A 118 15.41 15.87 -4.08
N GLY A 119 16.02 14.93 -4.80
CA GLY A 119 16.37 13.60 -4.27
C GLY A 119 15.93 12.44 -5.16
N TYR A 120 15.98 11.22 -4.61
CA TYR A 120 15.82 10.01 -5.41
C TYR A 120 14.42 9.37 -5.31
N GLY A 121 13.81 9.15 -6.48
CA GLY A 121 12.47 8.60 -6.77
C GLY A 121 11.36 8.96 -5.78
N ILE A 122 10.42 8.05 -5.52
CA ILE A 122 9.08 8.40 -4.98
C ILE A 122 9.07 8.95 -3.54
N PHE A 123 10.11 8.67 -2.76
CA PHE A 123 10.28 9.23 -1.42
C PHE A 123 11.21 10.45 -1.37
N THR A 124 11.71 10.91 -2.53
CA THR A 124 12.68 12.01 -2.66
C THR A 124 13.80 11.91 -1.62
N LEU A 125 14.46 10.74 -1.59
CA LEU A 125 15.47 10.44 -0.59
C LEU A 125 16.70 11.33 -0.79
N PRO A 126 17.21 11.99 0.26
CA PRO A 126 18.41 12.81 0.16
C PRO A 126 19.66 11.91 0.00
N GLU A 127 20.68 12.39 -0.70
CA GLU A 127 21.94 11.64 -0.90
C GLU A 127 22.62 11.28 0.43
N ILE A 128 22.48 12.13 1.45
CA ILE A 128 23.01 11.87 2.80
C ILE A 128 22.38 10.59 3.38
N PHE A 129 21.06 10.45 3.27
CA PHE A 129 20.35 9.24 3.73
C PHE A 129 20.84 7.99 3.00
N VAL A 130 21.00 8.07 1.67
CA VAL A 130 21.47 6.94 0.87
C VAL A 130 22.88 6.53 1.30
N ARG A 131 23.80 7.49 1.47
CA ARG A 131 25.17 7.21 1.92
C ARG A 131 25.23 6.60 3.32
N GLU A 132 24.45 7.11 4.26
CA GLU A 132 24.36 6.56 5.61
C GLU A 132 23.83 5.11 5.58
N PHE A 133 22.84 4.84 4.73
CA PHE A 133 22.32 3.49 4.53
C PHE A 133 23.36 2.54 3.92
N GLU A 134 24.11 2.98 2.91
CA GLU A 134 25.19 2.19 2.30
C GLU A 134 26.29 1.86 3.31
N MET A 135 26.69 2.84 4.14
CA MET A 135 27.68 2.63 5.19
C MET A 135 27.21 1.62 6.24
N ALA A 136 25.96 1.71 6.67
CA ALA A 136 25.39 0.80 7.67
C ALA A 136 25.16 -0.62 7.12
N SER A 137 24.80 -0.74 5.83
CA SER A 137 24.46 -2.03 5.20
C SER A 137 25.65 -2.72 4.52
N GLY A 138 26.77 -2.02 4.33
CA GLY A 138 27.92 -2.51 3.58
C GLY A 138 27.65 -2.74 2.09
N THR A 139 26.51 -2.25 1.56
CA THR A 139 26.06 -2.49 0.19
C THR A 139 26.01 -1.19 -0.59
N ARG A 140 26.57 -1.17 -1.81
CA ARG A 140 26.45 -0.03 -2.73
C ARG A 140 25.12 -0.05 -3.46
N ILE A 141 24.52 1.12 -3.62
CA ILE A 141 23.25 1.35 -4.30
C ILE A 141 23.51 2.15 -5.56
N ASN A 142 23.06 1.65 -6.70
CA ASN A 142 23.16 2.37 -7.96
C ASN A 142 22.15 3.53 -8.00
N ARG A 143 22.65 4.76 -8.22
CA ARG A 143 21.82 5.99 -8.26
C ARG A 143 20.95 6.08 -9.51
N ASP A 144 21.34 5.41 -10.59
CA ASP A 144 20.63 5.46 -11.87
C ASP A 144 19.50 4.42 -11.94
N TYR A 145 19.63 3.30 -11.21
CA TYR A 145 18.71 2.17 -11.31
C TYR A 145 18.10 1.75 -9.97
N ASP A 146 18.92 1.35 -9.00
CA ASP A 146 18.44 0.73 -7.77
C ASP A 146 17.60 1.71 -6.95
N ILE A 147 18.10 2.94 -6.79
CA ILE A 147 17.39 3.93 -5.98
C ILE A 147 16.09 4.40 -6.63
N GLN A 148 15.89 4.21 -7.93
CA GLN A 148 14.63 4.57 -8.61
C GLN A 148 13.54 3.50 -8.45
N ASN A 149 13.89 2.32 -7.92
CA ASN A 149 12.96 1.23 -7.71
C ASN A 149 12.18 1.39 -6.39
N ASP A 150 10.84 1.46 -6.46
CA ASP A 150 9.99 1.62 -5.26
C ASP A 150 10.21 0.57 -4.20
N SER A 151 10.45 -0.69 -4.59
CA SER A 151 10.66 -1.76 -3.63
C SER A 151 11.96 -1.57 -2.85
N ILE A 152 13.00 -1.04 -3.51
CA ILE A 152 14.27 -0.74 -2.86
C ILE A 152 14.10 0.46 -1.93
N GLN A 153 13.44 1.53 -2.40
CA GLN A 153 13.18 2.69 -1.55
C GLN A 153 12.35 2.33 -0.31
N LEU A 154 11.22 1.64 -0.49
CA LEU A 154 10.36 1.17 0.60
C LEU A 154 11.14 0.34 1.61
N LYS A 155 12.00 -0.57 1.14
CA LYS A 155 12.85 -1.37 2.01
C LYS A 155 13.78 -0.49 2.84
N MET A 156 14.46 0.47 2.21
CA MET A 156 15.42 1.36 2.90
C MET A 156 14.71 2.22 3.96
N VAL A 157 13.64 2.91 3.58
CA VAL A 157 12.93 3.83 4.50
C VAL A 157 12.29 3.09 5.66
N ILE A 158 11.69 1.91 5.42
CA ILE A 158 11.07 1.13 6.50
C ILE A 158 12.12 0.58 7.46
N LEU A 159 13.26 0.09 6.96
CA LEU A 159 14.33 -0.39 7.84
C LEU A 159 14.80 0.72 8.78
N LYS A 160 15.08 1.92 8.23
CA LYS A 160 15.55 3.06 9.02
C LYS A 160 14.47 3.65 9.92
N LEU A 161 13.22 3.71 9.46
CA LEU A 161 12.09 4.13 10.29
C LEU A 161 11.93 3.20 11.50
N LYS A 162 12.00 1.88 11.30
CA LYS A 162 11.92 0.89 12.38
C LYS A 162 13.08 1.00 13.37
N GLU A 163 14.29 1.20 12.86
CA GLU A 163 15.48 1.46 13.70
C GLU A 163 15.20 2.66 14.63
N TYR A 164 14.73 3.78 14.08
CA TYR A 164 14.43 4.96 14.88
C TYR A 164 13.26 4.81 15.85
N ILE A 165 12.21 4.08 15.46
CA ILE A 165 11.10 3.76 16.37
C ILE A 165 11.60 2.85 17.51
N SER A 166 12.49 1.89 17.21
CA SER A 166 13.08 1.01 18.24
C SER A 166 14.02 1.75 19.20
N GLU A 167 14.60 2.87 18.78
CA GLU A 167 15.33 3.82 19.65
C GLU A 167 14.38 4.64 20.56
N GLY A 168 13.07 4.38 20.53
CA GLY A 168 12.06 5.06 21.36
C GLY A 168 11.49 6.35 20.77
N LYS A 169 11.73 6.64 19.48
CA LYS A 169 11.16 7.84 18.84
C LYS A 169 9.71 7.63 18.46
N SER A 170 8.94 8.72 18.49
CA SER A 170 7.63 8.77 17.87
C SER A 170 7.75 8.58 16.35
N VAL A 171 6.65 8.21 15.69
CA VAL A 171 6.61 8.05 14.22
C VAL A 171 6.98 9.37 13.52
N LYS A 172 6.51 10.52 14.04
CA LYS A 172 6.84 11.86 13.54
C LYS A 172 8.33 12.13 13.63
N ASP A 173 8.92 11.91 14.79
CA ASP A 173 10.35 12.19 15.00
C ASP A 173 11.23 11.24 14.18
N ALA A 174 10.83 9.97 14.06
CA ALA A 174 11.49 8.99 13.22
C ALA A 174 11.42 9.39 11.74
N TYR A 175 10.25 9.81 11.25
CA TYR A 175 10.08 10.38 9.92
C TYR A 175 10.99 11.58 9.70
N GLN A 176 10.98 12.54 10.64
CA GLN A 176 11.75 13.77 10.50
C GLN A 176 13.27 13.49 10.52
N LYS A 177 13.72 12.53 11.33
CA LYS A 177 15.13 12.13 11.37
C LYS A 177 15.62 11.54 10.04
N LEU A 178 14.77 10.86 9.26
CA LEU A 178 15.16 10.30 7.95
C LEU A 178 15.58 11.36 6.94
N TYR A 179 14.92 12.52 6.99
CA TYR A 179 15.12 13.59 6.01
C TYR A 179 15.96 14.74 6.55
N GLY A 180 16.06 14.89 7.88
CA GLY A 180 16.89 15.90 8.51
C GLY A 180 16.54 17.31 8.03
N LYS A 181 17.47 17.96 7.33
CA LYS A 181 17.28 19.33 6.81
C LYS A 181 16.48 19.40 5.51
N SER A 182 16.18 18.27 4.84
CA SER A 182 15.43 18.24 3.59
C SER A 182 13.91 18.20 3.79
N ILE A 183 13.43 18.77 4.90
CA ILE A 183 12.02 18.79 5.30
C ILE A 183 11.49 20.21 5.13
N THR A 184 10.34 20.32 4.47
CA THR A 184 9.63 21.59 4.36
C THR A 184 8.89 21.93 5.66
N PRO A 185 8.72 23.22 5.99
CA PRO A 185 7.82 23.60 7.08
C PRO A 185 6.42 23.02 6.83
N ASN A 186 5.84 22.38 7.84
CA ASN A 186 4.53 21.72 7.80
C ASN A 186 4.43 20.40 7.00
N GLU A 187 5.56 19.77 6.66
CA GLU A 187 5.56 18.52 5.89
C GLU A 187 4.81 17.38 6.59
N TRP A 188 4.95 17.28 7.92
CA TRP A 188 4.25 16.25 8.70
C TRP A 188 2.74 16.46 8.69
N GLU A 189 2.30 17.70 8.87
CA GLU A 189 0.91 18.11 8.84
C GLU A 189 0.31 17.86 7.43
N THR A 190 1.11 18.05 6.39
CA THR A 190 0.75 17.70 5.01
C THR A 190 0.61 16.19 4.82
N LEU A 191 1.52 15.39 5.39
CA LEU A 191 1.41 13.93 5.41
C LEU A 191 0.15 13.47 6.12
N GLU A 192 -0.17 14.02 7.29
CA GLU A 192 -1.39 13.68 8.02
C GLU A 192 -2.65 14.07 7.23
N SER A 193 -2.63 15.22 6.54
CA SER A 193 -3.73 15.63 5.66
C SER A 193 -3.91 14.67 4.49
N ASN A 194 -2.82 14.29 3.82
CA ASN A 194 -2.85 13.31 2.73
C ASN A 194 -3.32 11.94 3.22
N TYR A 195 -2.83 11.50 4.38
CA TYR A 195 -3.27 10.27 5.02
C TYR A 195 -4.77 10.29 5.29
N LYS A 196 -5.29 11.38 5.86
CA LYS A 196 -6.72 11.53 6.13
C LYS A 196 -7.55 11.45 4.85
N LYS A 197 -7.15 12.12 3.76
CA LYS A 197 -7.84 12.03 2.46
C LYS A 197 -7.87 10.61 1.91
N ILE A 198 -6.73 9.91 1.96
CA ILE A 198 -6.64 8.51 1.52
C ILE A 198 -7.54 7.64 2.40
N TYR A 199 -7.46 7.81 3.72
CA TYR A 199 -8.26 7.08 4.69
C TYR A 199 -9.75 7.26 4.42
N GLU A 200 -10.21 8.51 4.27
CA GLU A 200 -11.59 8.86 3.95
C GLU A 200 -12.05 8.21 2.65
N PHE A 201 -11.26 8.28 1.57
CA PHE A 201 -11.56 7.60 0.31
C PHE A 201 -11.67 6.08 0.49
N VAL A 202 -10.81 5.48 1.30
CA VAL A 202 -10.83 4.04 1.56
C VAL A 202 -12.09 3.66 2.35
N THR A 203 -12.50 4.49 3.32
CA THR A 203 -13.64 4.25 4.21
C THR A 203 -14.99 4.74 3.72
N SER A 204 -15.06 5.62 2.72
CA SER A 204 -16.33 6.16 2.24
C SER A 204 -17.17 5.08 1.54
N GLU A 205 -18.43 4.93 1.97
CA GLU A 205 -19.40 3.96 1.44
C GLU A 205 -19.79 4.21 -0.04
N SER A 206 -19.51 5.41 -0.57
CA SER A 206 -19.75 5.74 -1.97
C SER A 206 -18.58 5.25 -2.83
N LYS A 207 -18.64 4.00 -3.28
CA LYS A 207 -17.80 3.50 -4.38
C LYS A 207 -18.65 2.86 -5.47
N PRO A 208 -18.21 2.92 -6.73
CA PRO A 208 -18.79 2.15 -7.82
C PRO A 208 -18.65 0.63 -7.59
#